data_AF-A0AAU0F1W5-F1
#
_entry.id   AF-A0AAU0F1W5-F1
#
_cell.length_a   1.000
_cell.length_b   1.000
_cell.length_c   1.000
_cell.angle_alpha   90.00
_cell.angle_beta   90.00
_cell.angle_gamma   90.00
#
_symmetry.space_group_name_H-M   'P 1'
#
loop_
_entity.id
_entity.type
_entity.pdbx_description
1 polymer ?
#
loop_
_entity_poly.entity_id
_entity_poly.type
_entity_poly.pdbx_seq_one_letter_code
_entity_poly.pdbx_strand_id
1 'polypeptide(L)'
;MLNINDANFSFEYNENENLIFNERQFSGKNLIDVISFYVYTILAYDADSFKSNGGQEWFTKAQKISQNAQNQRFTGWSVVEGPRTRGNLIDNLLKQENRTLRNAFYTYHRLGLDNLHKTDQSAAKKSIAEALLSLKSYENNFQMNYPFNVFIDSKKQEIYDIFANGNNANINLTDLKP
;
A
#
# COMPACT_ATOMS: atom_id res chain seq x y z
N MET A 1 -0.26 -0.99 -8.50
CA MET A 1 0.59 -0.91 -7.29
C MET A 1 -0.17 -0.29 -6.14
N LEU A 2 -0.73 0.91 -6.31
CA LEU A 2 -1.50 1.62 -5.29
C LEU A 2 -2.80 2.15 -5.91
N ASN A 3 -3.91 2.09 -5.18
CA ASN A 3 -5.16 2.77 -5.55
C ASN A 3 -5.78 3.38 -4.28
N ILE A 4 -5.73 4.70 -4.16
CA ILE A 4 -6.21 5.45 -2.99
C ILE A 4 -7.05 6.62 -3.48
N ASN A 5 -8.25 6.74 -2.92
CA ASN A 5 -9.04 7.96 -2.97
C ASN A 5 -8.93 8.68 -1.61
N ASP A 6 -8.20 9.78 -1.57
CA ASP A 6 -8.00 10.58 -0.36
C ASP A 6 -9.10 11.65 -0.22
N ALA A 7 -10.12 11.33 0.57
CA ALA A 7 -11.21 12.26 0.85
C ALA A 7 -10.80 13.41 1.81
N ASN A 8 -9.62 13.34 2.42
CA ASN A 8 -9.13 14.31 3.41
C ASN A 8 -8.00 15.17 2.84
N PHE A 9 -8.13 15.58 1.58
CA PHE A 9 -7.15 16.41 0.90
C PHE A 9 -7.68 17.83 0.69
N SER A 10 -7.31 18.73 1.60
CA SER A 10 -7.61 20.16 1.50
C SER A 10 -6.33 20.99 1.54
N PHE A 11 -6.29 22.08 0.79
CA PHE A 11 -5.18 23.03 0.80
C PHE A 11 -5.68 24.42 0.40
N GLU A 12 -4.90 25.44 0.75
CA GLU A 12 -5.14 26.80 0.30
C GLU A 12 -4.36 27.03 -0.99
N TYR A 13 -5.02 27.54 -2.01
CA TYR A 13 -4.39 27.91 -3.27
C TYR A 13 -3.92 29.36 -3.21
N ASN A 14 -2.64 29.57 -3.49
CA ASN A 14 -2.07 30.89 -3.70
C ASN A 14 -1.38 30.91 -5.07
N GLU A 15 -1.69 31.91 -5.89
CA GLU A 15 -1.07 32.05 -7.21
C GLU A 15 0.43 32.34 -7.06
N ASN A 16 1.25 31.71 -7.92
CA ASN A 16 2.71 31.81 -7.91
C ASN A 16 3.37 31.33 -6.59
N GLU A 17 2.69 30.50 -5.80
CA GLU A 17 3.26 29.93 -4.58
C GLU A 17 4.39 28.95 -4.89
N ASN A 18 5.54 29.14 -4.24
CA ASN A 18 6.68 28.26 -4.41
C ASN A 18 6.45 26.93 -3.68
N LEU A 19 6.66 25.82 -4.39
CA LEU A 19 6.46 24.46 -3.88
C LEU A 19 7.78 23.90 -3.33
N ILE A 20 8.11 24.25 -2.09
CA ILE A 20 9.32 23.77 -1.42
C ILE A 20 8.93 22.73 -0.35
N PHE A 21 9.41 21.50 -0.53
CA PHE A 21 9.30 20.46 0.48
C PHE A 21 10.41 20.57 1.54
N ASN A 22 10.08 20.25 2.79
CA ASN A 22 11.02 20.17 3.89
C ASN A 22 10.88 18.83 4.63
N GLU A 23 11.94 18.03 4.65
CA GLU A 23 11.90 16.71 5.31
C GLU A 23 11.85 16.78 6.84
N ARG A 24 12.25 17.91 7.43
CA ARG A 24 12.44 18.04 8.89
C ARG A 24 11.24 18.62 9.61
N GLN A 25 10.36 19.31 8.90
CA GLN A 25 9.19 19.98 9.46
C GLN A 25 8.10 20.10 8.40
N PHE A 26 6.87 20.34 8.83
CA PHE A 26 5.76 20.64 7.93
C PHE A 26 6.12 21.87 7.08
N SER A 27 5.88 21.82 5.77
CA SER A 27 6.27 22.89 4.85
C SER A 27 5.48 24.19 5.06
N GLY A 28 4.42 24.14 5.88
CA GLY A 28 3.41 25.19 5.99
C GLY A 28 2.34 25.08 4.90
N LYS A 29 2.48 24.15 3.94
CA LYS A 29 1.61 23.99 2.77
C LYS A 29 1.17 22.53 2.64
N ASN A 30 -0.09 22.26 2.95
CA ASN A 30 -0.59 20.88 2.92
C ASN A 30 -0.44 20.19 1.56
N LEU A 31 -0.55 20.96 0.47
CA LEU A 31 -0.37 20.45 -0.90
C LEU A 31 0.96 19.70 -1.08
N ILE A 32 2.09 20.34 -0.76
CA ILE A 32 3.41 19.74 -0.99
C ILE A 32 3.70 18.60 -0.02
N ASP A 33 3.22 18.68 1.23
CA ASP A 33 3.38 17.60 2.22
C ASP A 33 2.55 16.35 1.84
N VAL A 34 1.32 16.52 1.36
CA VAL A 34 0.50 15.39 0.87
C VAL A 34 1.13 14.74 -0.35
N ILE A 35 1.58 15.53 -1.33
CA ILE A 35 2.26 15.00 -2.52
C ILE A 35 3.52 14.23 -2.11
N SER A 36 4.34 14.81 -1.24
CA SER A 36 5.60 14.20 -0.78
C SER A 36 5.34 12.90 0.00
N PHE A 37 4.29 12.86 0.83
CA PHE A 37 3.85 11.65 1.52
C PHE A 37 3.52 10.52 0.53
N TYR A 38 2.73 10.81 -0.51
CA TYR A 38 2.35 9.80 -1.49
C TYR A 38 3.51 9.38 -2.39
N VAL A 39 4.41 10.30 -2.76
CA VAL A 39 5.65 9.95 -3.49
C VAL A 39 6.47 8.94 -2.69
N TYR A 40 6.72 9.20 -1.41
CA TYR A 40 7.47 8.25 -0.58
C TYR A 40 6.72 6.94 -0.32
N THR A 41 5.39 6.98 -0.21
CA THR A 41 4.58 5.77 -0.12
C THR A 41 4.69 4.92 -1.39
N ILE A 42 4.64 5.54 -2.57
CA ILE A 42 4.78 4.85 -3.86
C ILE A 42 6.18 4.23 -4.00
N LEU A 43 7.23 4.98 -3.69
CA LEU A 43 8.62 4.47 -3.70
C LEU A 43 8.81 3.28 -2.75
N ALA A 44 8.14 3.32 -1.60
CA ALA A 44 8.19 2.22 -0.65
C ALA A 44 7.55 0.93 -1.21
N TYR A 45 6.34 1.04 -1.77
CA TYR A 45 5.68 -0.10 -2.42
C TYR A 45 6.48 -0.62 -3.63
N ASP A 46 7.09 0.28 -4.41
CA ASP A 46 7.98 -0.08 -5.51
C ASP A 46 9.15 -0.93 -5.02
N ALA A 47 9.90 -0.44 -4.03
CA ALA A 47 11.02 -1.17 -3.46
C ALA A 47 10.60 -2.50 -2.80
N ASP A 48 9.45 -2.56 -2.13
CA ASP A 48 8.90 -3.80 -1.56
C ASP A 48 8.51 -4.83 -2.63
N SER A 49 8.10 -4.39 -3.83
CA SER A 49 7.80 -5.29 -4.93
C SER A 49 9.04 -6.02 -5.46
N PHE A 50 10.22 -5.39 -5.38
CA PHE A 50 11.49 -5.96 -5.88
C PHE A 50 12.32 -6.67 -4.81
N LYS A 51 12.16 -6.30 -3.54
CA LYS A 51 12.92 -6.85 -2.42
C LYS A 51 12.04 -6.90 -1.18
N SER A 52 12.02 -8.04 -0.48
CA SER A 52 11.33 -8.16 0.80
C SER A 52 11.76 -7.04 1.76
N ASN A 53 10.79 -6.25 2.21
CA ASN A 53 10.95 -5.07 3.08
C ASN A 53 11.88 -3.97 2.53
N GLY A 54 12.14 -3.93 1.21
CA GLY A 54 12.98 -2.94 0.55
C GLY A 54 12.49 -1.50 0.71
N GLY A 55 11.19 -1.30 0.92
CA GLY A 55 10.55 0.01 1.09
C GLY A 55 10.71 0.65 2.48
N GLN A 56 11.43 0.01 3.41
CA GLN A 56 11.48 0.47 4.81
C GLN A 56 11.93 1.93 4.95
N GLU A 57 12.98 2.32 4.23
CA GLU A 57 13.51 3.69 4.27
C GLU A 57 12.45 4.71 3.84
N TRP A 58 11.75 4.43 2.74
CA TRP A 58 10.76 5.32 2.15
C TRP A 58 9.49 5.41 3.02
N PHE A 59 9.02 4.29 3.59
CA PHE A 59 7.93 4.34 4.57
C PHE A 59 8.32 5.15 5.81
N THR A 60 9.56 5.05 6.30
CA THR A 60 10.02 5.90 7.40
C THR A 60 10.04 7.39 7.02
N LYS A 61 10.37 7.75 5.77
CA LYS A 61 10.24 9.14 5.30
C LYS A 61 8.78 9.60 5.27
N ALA A 62 7.86 8.79 4.74
CA ALA A 62 6.42 9.09 4.75
C ALA A 62 5.88 9.23 6.19
N GLN A 63 6.37 8.40 7.14
CA GLN A 63 5.99 8.49 8.54
C GLN A 63 6.43 9.82 9.16
N LYS A 64 7.64 10.28 8.88
CA LYS A 64 8.13 11.59 9.34
C LYS A 64 7.27 12.74 8.83
N ILE A 65 6.86 12.71 7.57
CA ILE A 65 5.93 13.71 7.02
C ILE A 65 4.61 13.70 7.80
N SER A 66 4.04 12.51 8.02
CA SER A 66 2.81 12.38 8.79
C SER A 66 2.96 12.91 10.22
N GLN A 67 4.07 12.63 10.90
CA GLN A 67 4.36 13.12 12.25
C GLN A 67 4.49 14.65 12.29
N ASN A 68 5.20 15.23 11.32
CA ASN A 68 5.34 16.69 11.18
C ASN A 68 3.99 17.40 10.96
N ALA A 69 3.03 16.70 10.33
CA ALA A 69 1.72 17.22 9.99
C ALA A 69 0.63 16.98 11.07
N GLN A 70 0.87 16.15 12.10
CA GLN A 70 -0.17 15.76 13.08
C GLN A 70 -0.82 16.93 13.83
N ASN A 71 -0.06 17.98 14.13
CA ASN A 71 -0.56 19.15 14.89
C ASN A 71 -1.05 20.29 13.98
N GLN A 72 -1.15 20.05 12.67
CA GLN A 72 -1.61 21.06 11.72
C GLN A 72 -3.13 21.04 11.63
N ARG A 73 -3.72 22.14 11.15
CA ARG A 73 -5.18 22.28 11.00
C ARG A 73 -5.83 21.42 9.90
N PHE A 74 -5.04 20.62 9.17
CA PHE A 74 -5.50 19.84 8.03
C PHE A 74 -5.88 18.43 8.47
N THR A 75 -7.02 17.94 8.00
CA THR A 75 -7.47 16.56 8.24
C THR A 75 -6.66 15.57 7.41
N GLY A 76 -6.76 14.28 7.74
CA GLY A 76 -6.11 13.15 7.09
C GLY A 76 -4.73 12.81 7.66
N TRP A 77 -4.20 13.59 8.60
CA TRP A 77 -2.88 13.32 9.21
C TRP A 77 -2.96 12.63 10.56
N SER A 78 -4.04 12.87 11.32
CA SER A 78 -4.23 12.26 12.62
C SER A 78 -4.71 10.81 12.50
N VAL A 79 -4.25 9.97 13.42
CA VAL A 79 -4.70 8.57 13.53
C VAL A 79 -6.06 8.44 14.24
N VAL A 80 -6.52 9.48 14.94
CA VAL A 80 -7.80 9.43 15.68
C VAL A 80 -8.99 9.92 14.85
N GLU A 81 -8.75 10.53 13.69
CA GLU A 81 -9.81 11.01 12.79
C GLU A 81 -10.60 9.88 12.10
N GLY A 82 -10.03 8.68 12.06
CA GLY A 82 -10.67 7.50 11.48
C GLY A 82 -9.66 6.56 10.80
N PRO A 83 -10.06 5.33 10.46
CA PRO A 83 -9.13 4.30 9.97
C PRO A 83 -8.52 4.62 8.60
N ARG A 84 -9.16 5.49 7.80
CA ARG A 84 -8.74 5.87 6.44
C ARG A 84 -8.11 7.26 6.41
N THR A 85 -7.00 7.41 7.13
CA THR A 85 -6.15 8.62 7.09
C THR A 85 -4.76 8.26 6.58
N ARG A 86 -4.01 9.27 6.09
CA ARG A 86 -2.59 9.11 5.72
C ARG A 86 -1.77 8.66 6.92
N GLY A 87 -2.09 9.19 8.11
CA GLY A 87 -1.51 8.76 9.38
C GLY A 87 -1.75 7.28 9.67
N ASN A 88 -3.00 6.81 9.62
CA ASN A 88 -3.30 5.39 9.84
C ASN A 88 -2.73 4.48 8.75
N LEU A 89 -2.67 4.93 7.49
CA LEU A 89 -2.04 4.18 6.41
C LEU A 89 -0.58 3.88 6.74
N ILE A 90 0.21 4.91 7.05
CA ILE A 90 1.65 4.73 7.26
C ILE A 90 1.99 4.10 8.60
N ASP A 91 1.23 4.40 9.65
CA ASP A 91 1.37 3.78 10.96
C ASP A 91 1.17 2.27 10.85
N ASN A 92 0.05 1.85 10.23
CA ASN A 92 -0.22 0.43 10.05
C ASN A 92 0.81 -0.25 9.15
N LEU A 93 1.25 0.37 8.04
CA LEU A 93 2.28 -0.21 7.16
C LEU A 93 3.60 -0.54 7.87
N LEU A 94 3.95 0.22 8.91
CA LEU A 94 5.18 0.04 9.68
C LEU A 94 5.03 -0.91 10.86
N LYS A 95 3.82 -1.29 11.26
CA LYS A 95 3.59 -2.27 12.34
C LYS A 95 4.09 -3.66 11.95
N GLN A 96 4.58 -4.39 12.94
CA GLN A 96 5.06 -5.77 12.76
C GLN A 96 3.98 -6.70 12.20
N GLU A 97 2.72 -6.53 12.60
CA GLU A 97 1.57 -7.27 12.10
C GLU A 97 1.32 -7.09 10.58
N ASN A 98 1.78 -5.98 9.99
CA ASN A 98 1.69 -5.72 8.56
C ASN A 98 2.93 -6.13 7.76
N ARG A 99 3.92 -6.78 8.40
CA ARG A 99 5.01 -7.44 7.67
C ARG A 99 4.50 -8.56 6.76
N THR A 100 3.44 -9.26 7.16
CA THR A 100 2.80 -10.29 6.31
C THR A 100 2.31 -9.67 5.00
N LEU A 101 1.62 -8.52 5.06
CA LEU A 101 1.21 -7.80 3.85
C LEU A 101 2.40 -7.39 2.97
N ARG A 102 3.46 -6.84 3.55
CA ARG A 102 4.66 -6.41 2.79
C ARG A 102 5.38 -7.60 2.13
N ASN A 103 5.47 -8.72 2.83
CA ASN A 103 6.02 -9.96 2.27
C ASN A 103 5.13 -10.54 1.16
N ALA A 104 3.80 -10.52 1.36
CA ALA A 104 2.86 -10.91 0.32
C ALA A 104 2.99 -10.03 -0.91
N PHE A 105 3.24 -8.72 -0.75
CA PHE A 105 3.50 -7.80 -1.87
C PHE A 105 4.71 -8.22 -2.71
N TYR A 106 5.82 -8.57 -2.06
CA TYR A 106 7.02 -9.12 -2.72
C TYR A 106 6.72 -10.43 -3.45
N THR A 107 6.14 -11.41 -2.77
CA THR A 107 5.84 -12.72 -3.36
C THR A 107 4.88 -12.59 -4.55
N TYR A 108 3.84 -11.78 -4.39
CA TYR A 108 2.83 -11.55 -5.42
C TYR A 108 3.45 -10.94 -6.69
N HIS A 109 4.28 -9.90 -6.57
CA HIS A 109 4.87 -9.24 -7.73
C HIS A 109 6.09 -9.99 -8.27
N ARG A 110 7.13 -10.20 -7.44
CA ARG A 110 8.42 -10.72 -7.89
C ARG A 110 8.41 -12.20 -8.24
N LEU A 111 7.73 -13.01 -7.41
CA LEU A 111 7.69 -14.46 -7.59
C LEU A 111 6.47 -14.89 -8.43
N GLY A 112 5.38 -14.12 -8.34
CA GLY A 112 4.16 -14.31 -9.11
C GLY A 112 4.16 -13.60 -10.46
N LEU A 113 3.70 -12.35 -10.49
CA LEU A 113 3.42 -11.58 -11.71
C LEU A 113 4.60 -11.54 -12.70
N ASP A 114 5.81 -11.25 -12.22
CA ASP A 114 7.02 -11.18 -13.04
C ASP A 114 7.29 -12.50 -13.79
N ASN A 115 6.75 -13.62 -13.32
CA ASN A 115 6.94 -14.95 -13.92
C ASN A 115 5.75 -15.41 -14.79
N LEU A 116 4.66 -14.64 -14.91
CA LEU A 116 3.49 -15.02 -15.71
C LEU A 116 3.75 -15.00 -17.23
N HIS A 117 4.83 -14.38 -17.68
CA HIS A 117 5.23 -14.39 -19.09
C HIS A 117 5.76 -15.75 -19.57
N LYS A 118 6.05 -16.68 -18.65
CA LYS A 118 6.56 -18.02 -18.98
C LYS A 118 5.46 -18.88 -19.57
N THR A 119 5.84 -19.82 -20.44
CA THR A 119 4.92 -20.79 -21.05
C THR A 119 4.18 -21.62 -20.00
N ASP A 120 4.89 -22.10 -18.97
CA ASP A 120 4.27 -22.73 -17.81
C ASP A 120 4.08 -21.69 -16.69
N GLN A 121 2.83 -21.31 -16.47
CA GLN A 121 2.43 -20.33 -15.47
C GLN A 121 2.14 -20.96 -14.09
N SER A 122 2.25 -22.28 -13.95
CA SER A 122 1.80 -23.00 -12.75
C SER A 122 2.51 -22.54 -11.48
N ALA A 123 3.84 -22.40 -11.55
CA ALA A 123 4.64 -21.92 -10.41
C ALA A 123 4.30 -20.47 -10.02
N ALA A 124 4.13 -19.58 -11.02
CA ALA A 124 3.77 -18.18 -10.81
C ALA A 124 2.39 -18.05 -10.15
N LYS A 125 1.37 -18.74 -10.68
CA LYS A 125 0.02 -18.78 -10.10
C LYS A 125 0.02 -19.35 -8.69
N LYS A 126 0.85 -20.36 -8.41
CA LYS A 126 1.01 -20.92 -7.06
C LYS A 126 1.59 -19.89 -6.08
N SER A 127 2.65 -19.17 -6.46
CA SER A 127 3.21 -18.08 -5.63
C SER A 127 2.20 -16.96 -5.37
N ILE A 128 1.39 -16.60 -6.37
CA ILE A 128 0.30 -15.64 -6.20
C ILE A 128 -0.72 -16.16 -5.19
N ALA A 129 -1.17 -17.41 -5.33
CA ALA A 129 -2.12 -18.00 -4.38
C ALA A 129 -1.57 -18.09 -2.96
N GLU A 130 -0.28 -18.46 -2.79
CA GLU A 130 0.39 -18.48 -1.49
C GLU A 130 0.43 -17.08 -0.85
N ALA A 131 0.73 -16.04 -1.63
CA ALA A 131 0.68 -14.66 -1.15
C ALA A 131 -0.73 -14.28 -0.69
N LEU A 132 -1.77 -14.59 -1.48
CA LEU A 132 -3.15 -14.29 -1.12
C LEU A 132 -3.63 -15.07 0.12
N LEU A 133 -3.29 -16.36 0.23
CA LEU A 133 -3.63 -17.18 1.39
C LEU A 133 -2.98 -16.67 2.67
N SER A 134 -1.75 -16.14 2.60
CA SER A 134 -1.09 -15.53 3.75
C SER A 134 -1.85 -14.33 4.31
N LEU A 135 -2.64 -13.63 3.48
CA LEU A 135 -3.42 -12.47 3.89
C LEU A 135 -4.69 -12.83 4.67
N LYS A 136 -5.07 -14.12 4.75
CA LYS A 136 -6.15 -14.58 5.62
C LYS A 136 -5.92 -14.24 7.09
N SER A 137 -4.68 -13.99 7.50
CA SER A 137 -4.39 -13.49 8.85
C SER A 137 -5.13 -12.19 9.21
N TYR A 138 -5.61 -11.44 8.20
CA TYR A 138 -6.35 -10.18 8.38
C TYR A 138 -7.87 -10.33 8.38
N GLU A 139 -8.41 -11.55 8.26
CA GLU A 139 -9.86 -11.80 8.15
C GLU A 139 -10.64 -11.19 9.33
N ASN A 140 -10.09 -11.28 10.55
CA ASN A 140 -10.75 -10.77 11.76
C ASN A 140 -10.60 -9.25 11.97
N ASN A 141 -9.74 -8.55 11.22
CA ASN A 141 -9.49 -7.11 11.39
C ASN A 141 -9.48 -6.31 10.08
N PHE A 142 -10.02 -6.87 9.00
CA PHE A 142 -9.92 -6.30 7.66
C PHE A 142 -10.49 -4.88 7.57
N GLN A 143 -11.56 -4.55 8.31
CA GLN A 143 -12.19 -3.23 8.28
C GLN A 143 -11.30 -2.13 8.85
N MET A 144 -10.42 -2.47 9.80
CA MET A 144 -9.51 -1.54 10.45
C MET A 144 -8.12 -1.52 9.81
N ASN A 145 -7.80 -2.53 8.99
CA ASN A 145 -6.53 -2.62 8.29
C ASN A 145 -6.58 -1.88 6.93
N TYR A 146 -6.36 -0.57 6.97
CA TYR A 146 -6.38 0.26 5.77
C TYR A 146 -5.35 -0.17 4.70
N PRO A 147 -4.08 -0.49 5.03
CA PRO A 147 -3.12 -1.02 4.06
C PRO A 147 -3.62 -2.28 3.32
N PHE A 148 -4.24 -3.21 4.04
CA PHE A 148 -4.83 -4.40 3.44
C PHE A 148 -5.96 -4.05 2.47
N ASN A 149 -6.85 -3.13 2.85
CA ASN A 149 -7.91 -2.66 1.95
C ASN A 149 -7.35 -2.05 0.67
N VAL A 150 -6.32 -1.21 0.78
CA VAL A 150 -5.65 -0.59 -0.38
C VAL A 150 -5.08 -1.67 -1.31
N PHE A 151 -4.45 -2.71 -0.77
CA PHE A 151 -3.96 -3.83 -1.56
C PHE A 151 -5.10 -4.50 -2.33
N ILE A 152 -6.16 -4.93 -1.66
CA ILE A 152 -7.30 -5.62 -2.30
C ILE A 152 -7.97 -4.73 -3.35
N ASP A 153 -8.24 -3.46 -3.04
CA ASP A 153 -8.86 -2.54 -3.98
C ASP A 153 -8.00 -2.27 -5.22
N SER A 154 -6.67 -2.28 -5.06
CA SER A 154 -5.75 -2.11 -6.17
C SER A 154 -5.54 -3.36 -7.02
N LYS A 155 -5.75 -4.56 -6.45
CA LYS A 155 -5.38 -5.85 -7.08
C LYS A 155 -6.54 -6.78 -7.42
N LYS A 156 -7.75 -6.54 -6.91
CA LYS A 156 -8.91 -7.43 -7.09
C LYS A 156 -9.19 -7.81 -8.55
N GLN A 157 -9.10 -6.85 -9.47
CA GLN A 157 -9.35 -7.12 -10.90
C GLN A 157 -8.22 -7.96 -11.51
N GLU A 158 -6.97 -7.62 -11.24
CA GLU A 158 -5.80 -8.38 -11.71
C GLU A 158 -5.82 -9.82 -11.17
N ILE A 159 -6.17 -10.01 -9.89
CA ILE A 159 -6.35 -11.34 -9.29
C ILE A 159 -7.45 -12.11 -10.02
N TYR A 160 -8.60 -11.47 -10.27
CA TYR A 160 -9.69 -12.10 -11.02
C TYR A 160 -9.22 -12.53 -12.41
N ASP A 161 -8.59 -11.64 -13.17
CA ASP A 161 -8.17 -11.92 -14.55
C ASP A 161 -7.14 -13.07 -14.62
N ILE A 162 -6.24 -13.17 -13.63
CA ILE A 162 -5.22 -14.24 -13.54
C ILE A 162 -5.85 -15.62 -13.30
N PHE A 163 -6.89 -15.70 -12.48
CA PHE A 163 -7.52 -16.97 -12.08
C PHE A 163 -8.79 -17.31 -12.86
N ALA A 164 -9.37 -16.35 -13.59
CA ALA A 164 -10.56 -16.56 -14.41
C ALA A 164 -10.31 -17.51 -15.59
N ASN A 165 -9.07 -17.54 -16.11
CA ASN A 165 -8.73 -18.27 -17.33
C ASN A 165 -7.48 -19.15 -17.18
N GLY A 166 -7.49 -20.28 -17.91
CA GLY A 166 -6.36 -21.20 -18.01
C GLY A 166 -6.23 -22.19 -16.86
N ASN A 167 -5.20 -23.03 -16.91
CA ASN A 167 -4.90 -23.98 -15.85
C ASN A 167 -4.47 -23.23 -14.57
N ASN A 168 -5.14 -23.50 -13.46
CA ASN A 168 -4.86 -22.90 -12.16
C ASN A 168 -4.01 -23.81 -11.27
N ALA A 169 -3.26 -24.76 -11.83
CA ALA A 169 -2.26 -25.57 -11.12
C ALA A 169 -2.80 -26.25 -9.84
N ASN A 170 -4.05 -26.74 -9.89
CA ASN A 170 -4.77 -27.35 -8.76
C ASN A 170 -4.98 -26.44 -7.54
N ILE A 171 -4.90 -25.12 -7.71
CA ILE A 171 -5.22 -24.15 -6.67
C ILE A 171 -6.72 -24.20 -6.42
N ASN A 172 -7.10 -24.44 -5.17
CA ASN A 172 -8.51 -24.42 -4.77
C ASN A 172 -9.01 -22.97 -4.66
N LEU A 173 -9.74 -22.51 -5.68
CA LEU A 173 -10.22 -21.13 -5.75
C LEU A 173 -11.23 -20.79 -4.64
N THR A 174 -11.87 -21.78 -4.00
CA THR A 174 -12.74 -21.50 -2.84
C THR A 174 -11.96 -20.93 -1.68
N ASP A 175 -10.68 -21.30 -1.55
CA ASP A 175 -9.82 -20.86 -0.46
C ASP A 175 -9.31 -19.44 -0.68
N LEU A 176 -9.45 -18.90 -1.90
CA LEU A 176 -9.06 -17.52 -2.23
C LEU A 176 -10.22 -16.53 -2.15
N LYS A 177 -11.45 -17.02 -1.90
CA LYS A 177 -12.58 -16.13 -1.63
C LYS A 177 -12.41 -15.49 -0.25
N PRO A 178 -12.57 -14.16 -0.14
CA PRO A 178 -12.62 -13.49 1.16
C PRO A 178 -13.86 -13.89 1.96
#